data_AF-A0A7K2DK14-F1
#
_entry.id   AF-A0A7K2DK14-F1
#
_cell.length_a   1.000
_cell.length_b   1.000
_cell.length_c   1.000
_cell.angle_alpha   90.00
_cell.angle_beta   90.00
_cell.angle_gamma   90.00
#
_symmetry.space_group_name_H-M   'P 1'
#
loop_
_entity.id
_entity.type
_entity.pdbx_description
1 polymer ?
#
loop_
_entity_poly.entity_id
_entity_poly.type
_entity_poly.pdbx_seq_one_letter_code
_entity_poly.pdbx_strand_id
1 'polypeptide(L)'
;MSSARPTSGGARGALYDWLSEAALVSVTVVVGAGMSRLFTDGSFLSDVLALAVVAHVIAAATRRARLPVLAAGLVCGASLAVTATVLLYPDTAWLVLPTADTALRARDHLVDAWSVVNASSAPVVPAPGLVLGAAAALSASAFLADTAAFRMRAAVTAVVPASAVYGFTVAAGTGDGAVRHGALFSGAVGATMVALWLRNRRVDTWIEPRPGRGTLAMARAGSAALMLAVVSGAVAGPWLPGASAAPWVDLAEFEVTDAAPWVDRPSPQPEPWADFELRSTAAGSMSGSDGNPDGPRVLVSPLVQVRSRLVELSDRELFTVEVLQDERQYWRLTSLDEFDGNGWGARSDYADATGPLAGTIGPAAAGAAIVQTVSLSGLGNSYLPVAFEPRRVIDDGGVALEYETASGSLIKARSAALSGPSRFTYSAESVVPAIADPDRLRNVDTSALDADFLAFNTQLPDDARQVVL
;
A
#
# COMPACT_ATOMS: atom_id res chain seq x y z
N MET A 1 28.26 -30.22 -55.75
CA MET A 1 27.21 -29.55 -54.94
C MET A 1 26.98 -30.38 -53.69
N SER A 2 27.60 -30.01 -52.57
CA SER A 2 27.45 -30.69 -51.28
C SER A 2 26.50 -29.85 -50.41
N SER A 3 25.28 -30.36 -50.18
CA SER A 3 24.33 -29.74 -49.27
C SER A 3 24.78 -30.01 -47.83
N ALA A 4 25.39 -29.02 -47.19
CA ALA A 4 25.63 -29.06 -45.75
C ALA A 4 24.27 -29.07 -45.03
N ARG A 5 23.85 -30.24 -44.53
CA ARG A 5 22.71 -30.32 -43.61
C ARG A 5 23.06 -29.56 -42.34
N PRO A 6 22.17 -28.70 -41.81
CA PRO A 6 22.41 -28.02 -40.55
C PRO A 6 22.64 -29.07 -39.47
N THR A 7 23.75 -28.96 -38.75
CA THR A 7 24.11 -29.88 -37.69
C THR A 7 23.03 -29.82 -36.60
N SER A 8 22.45 -30.97 -36.25
CA SER A 8 21.39 -31.11 -35.25
C SER A 8 21.75 -30.57 -33.85
N GLY A 9 23.02 -30.26 -33.61
CA GLY A 9 23.52 -29.57 -32.42
C GLY A 9 23.13 -28.10 -32.33
N GLY A 10 23.10 -27.36 -33.44
CA GLY A 10 22.80 -25.92 -33.46
C GLY A 10 21.33 -25.61 -33.16
N ALA A 11 20.41 -26.36 -33.77
CA ALA A 11 18.97 -26.21 -33.53
C ALA A 11 18.57 -26.50 -32.07
N ARG A 12 19.21 -27.47 -31.42
CA ARG A 12 18.98 -27.77 -30.00
C ARG A 12 19.56 -26.70 -29.08
N GLY A 13 20.70 -26.10 -29.41
CA GLY A 13 21.29 -25.00 -28.62
C GLY A 13 20.38 -23.79 -28.58
N ALA A 14 19.89 -23.36 -29.75
CA ALA A 14 18.94 -22.25 -29.86
C ALA A 14 17.65 -22.53 -29.06
N LEU A 15 17.13 -23.77 -29.09
CA LEU A 15 15.94 -24.16 -28.34
C LEU A 15 16.11 -23.97 -26.82
N TYR A 16 17.27 -24.31 -26.24
CA TYR A 16 17.50 -24.13 -24.80
C TYR A 16 17.66 -22.67 -24.41
N ASP A 17 18.29 -21.84 -25.25
CA ASP A 17 18.37 -20.40 -25.01
C ASP A 17 16.97 -19.77 -24.98
N TRP A 18 16.13 -20.06 -25.98
CA TRP A 18 14.72 -19.63 -26.00
C TRP A 18 13.92 -20.15 -24.80
N LEU A 19 14.13 -21.41 -24.41
CA LEU A 19 13.44 -22.00 -23.27
C LEU A 19 13.84 -21.34 -21.94
N SER A 20 15.11 -20.98 -21.77
CA SER A 20 15.58 -20.23 -20.60
C SER A 20 15.08 -18.78 -20.56
N GLU A 21 15.00 -18.10 -21.71
CA GLU A 21 14.43 -16.75 -21.81
C GLU A 21 12.93 -16.79 -21.50
N ALA A 22 12.18 -17.72 -22.09
CA ALA A 22 10.76 -17.91 -21.82
C ALA A 22 10.48 -18.27 -20.35
N ALA A 23 11.34 -19.08 -19.73
CA ALA A 23 11.21 -19.42 -18.32
C ALA A 23 11.37 -18.18 -17.42
N LEU A 24 12.35 -17.31 -17.68
CA LEU A 24 12.51 -16.05 -16.94
C LEU A 24 11.31 -15.12 -17.11
N VAL A 25 10.78 -14.99 -18.34
CA VAL A 25 9.57 -14.22 -18.60
C VAL A 25 8.38 -14.79 -17.82
N SER A 26 8.25 -16.13 -17.75
CA SER A 26 7.17 -16.76 -17.00
C SER A 26 7.21 -16.44 -15.50
N VAL A 27 8.40 -16.35 -14.90
CA VAL A 27 8.56 -15.91 -13.50
C VAL A 27 8.07 -14.47 -13.36
N THR A 28 8.49 -13.56 -14.24
CA THR A 28 8.04 -12.16 -14.23
C THR A 28 6.53 -12.03 -14.38
N VAL A 29 5.90 -12.83 -15.25
CA VAL A 29 4.44 -12.84 -15.43
C VAL A 29 3.72 -13.30 -14.16
N VAL A 30 4.22 -14.36 -13.51
CA VAL A 30 3.64 -14.85 -12.25
C VAL A 30 3.80 -13.83 -11.12
N VAL A 31 4.95 -13.16 -11.03
CA VAL A 31 5.16 -12.09 -10.05
C VAL A 31 4.23 -10.90 -10.32
N GLY A 32 4.11 -10.45 -11.57
CA GLY A 32 3.19 -9.38 -11.95
C GLY A 32 1.73 -9.73 -11.68
N ALA A 33 1.30 -10.96 -11.96
CA ALA A 33 -0.04 -11.43 -11.59
C ALA A 33 -0.26 -11.43 -10.07
N GLY A 34 0.75 -11.83 -9.30
CA GLY A 34 0.71 -11.78 -7.83
C GLY A 34 0.51 -10.38 -7.26
N MET A 35 0.93 -9.34 -8.00
CA MET A 35 0.71 -7.94 -7.60
C MET A 35 -0.76 -7.53 -7.60
N SER A 36 -1.69 -8.37 -8.09
CA SER A 36 -3.13 -8.12 -7.93
C SER A 36 -3.57 -8.03 -6.46
N ARG A 37 -2.71 -8.51 -5.53
CA ARG A 37 -2.89 -8.38 -4.08
C ARG A 37 -2.48 -7.01 -3.53
N LEU A 38 -1.76 -6.22 -4.32
CA LEU A 38 -1.34 -4.87 -3.97
C LEU A 38 -2.36 -3.82 -4.43
N PHE A 39 -3.16 -4.12 -5.46
CA PHE A 39 -4.05 -3.17 -6.12
C PHE A 39 -5.53 -3.54 -5.99
N THR A 40 -6.41 -2.54 -6.06
CA THR A 40 -7.87 -2.74 -5.95
C THR A 40 -8.50 -3.43 -7.16
N ASP A 41 -7.86 -3.35 -8.32
CA ASP A 41 -8.34 -3.89 -9.59
C ASP A 41 -7.16 -4.29 -10.50
N GLY A 42 -7.45 -4.90 -11.65
CA GLY A 42 -6.46 -5.43 -12.58
C GLY A 42 -5.97 -4.47 -13.66
N SER A 43 -6.36 -3.19 -13.65
CA SER A 43 -6.02 -2.23 -14.73
C SER A 43 -4.51 -2.02 -14.89
N PHE A 44 -3.75 -2.08 -13.79
CA PHE A 44 -2.29 -1.94 -13.81
C PHE A 44 -1.56 -3.07 -14.54
N LEU A 45 -2.18 -4.26 -14.66
CA LEU A 45 -1.46 -5.48 -15.00
C LEU A 45 -0.92 -5.45 -16.43
N SER A 46 -1.68 -4.91 -17.38
CA SER A 46 -1.24 -4.76 -18.77
C SER A 46 0.02 -3.94 -18.87
N ASP A 47 0.07 -2.82 -18.14
CA ASP A 47 1.13 -1.83 -18.26
C ASP A 47 2.41 -2.32 -17.58
N VAL A 48 2.27 -2.88 -16.37
CA VAL A 48 3.38 -3.50 -15.64
C VAL A 48 4.01 -4.64 -16.43
N LEU A 49 3.18 -5.54 -16.99
CA LEU A 49 3.69 -6.65 -17.79
C LEU A 49 4.29 -6.18 -19.11
N ALA A 50 3.70 -5.20 -19.80
CA ALA A 50 4.26 -4.64 -21.02
C ALA A 50 5.66 -4.06 -20.78
N LEU A 51 5.82 -3.23 -19.74
CA LEU A 51 7.10 -2.64 -19.35
C LEU A 51 8.14 -3.72 -19.01
N ALA A 52 7.75 -4.74 -18.24
CA ALA A 52 8.66 -5.81 -17.83
C ALA A 52 9.05 -6.73 -19.00
N VAL A 53 8.14 -7.02 -19.93
CA VAL A 53 8.42 -7.82 -21.13
C VAL A 53 9.36 -7.05 -22.08
N VAL A 54 9.18 -5.74 -22.24
CA VAL A 54 10.13 -4.91 -22.99
C VAL A 54 11.52 -4.99 -22.37
N ALA A 55 11.64 -4.95 -21.03
CA ALA A 55 12.92 -5.11 -20.35
C ALA A 55 13.61 -6.46 -20.66
N HIS A 56 12.86 -7.57 -20.71
CA HIS A 56 13.40 -8.88 -21.15
C HIS A 56 13.93 -8.85 -22.58
N VAL A 57 13.17 -8.25 -23.52
CA VAL A 57 13.57 -8.14 -24.92
C VAL A 57 14.85 -7.32 -25.05
N ILE A 58 14.94 -6.19 -24.35
CA ILE A 58 16.10 -5.29 -24.36
C ILE A 58 17.31 -5.95 -23.69
N ALA A 59 17.14 -6.66 -22.57
CA ALA A 59 18.22 -7.40 -21.93
C ALA A 59 18.80 -8.49 -22.86
N ALA A 60 17.92 -9.26 -23.52
CA ALA A 60 18.34 -10.28 -24.46
C ALA A 60 19.00 -9.68 -25.72
N ALA A 61 18.49 -8.55 -26.25
CA ALA A 61 19.06 -7.85 -27.39
C ALA A 61 20.45 -7.28 -27.06
N THR A 62 20.60 -6.58 -25.94
CA THR A 62 21.87 -5.99 -25.51
C THR A 62 22.92 -7.06 -25.18
N ARG A 63 22.51 -8.21 -24.63
CA ARG A 63 23.37 -9.39 -24.49
C ARG A 63 23.83 -9.91 -25.85
N ARG A 64 22.92 -10.10 -26.81
CA ARG A 64 23.27 -10.60 -28.15
C ARG A 64 24.19 -9.63 -28.90
N ALA A 65 24.04 -8.33 -28.68
CA ALA A 65 24.94 -7.28 -29.16
C ALA A 65 26.28 -7.20 -28.40
N ARG A 66 26.49 -8.04 -27.36
CA ARG A 66 27.70 -8.10 -26.54
C ARG A 66 28.06 -6.77 -25.86
N LEU A 67 27.07 -5.93 -25.56
CA LEU A 67 27.29 -4.70 -24.82
C LEU A 67 27.82 -5.01 -23.41
N PRO A 68 28.73 -4.20 -22.85
CA PRO A 68 29.14 -4.32 -21.45
C PRO A 68 27.94 -4.08 -20.53
N VAL A 69 27.97 -4.64 -19.32
CA VAL A 69 26.82 -4.63 -18.39
C VAL A 69 26.32 -3.22 -18.10
N LEU A 70 27.23 -2.25 -17.91
CA LEU A 70 26.87 -0.86 -17.66
C LEU A 70 26.11 -0.23 -18.85
N ALA A 71 26.60 -0.44 -20.08
CA ALA A 71 25.91 0.06 -21.27
C ALA A 71 24.55 -0.63 -21.48
N ALA A 72 24.47 -1.94 -21.22
CA ALA A 72 23.20 -2.67 -21.27
C ALA A 72 22.19 -2.15 -20.23
N GLY A 73 22.66 -1.83 -19.02
CA GLY A 73 21.83 -1.21 -17.98
C GLY A 73 21.31 0.16 -18.38
N LEU A 74 22.14 1.02 -18.98
CA LEU A 74 21.71 2.32 -19.50
C LEU A 74 20.66 2.19 -20.61
N VAL A 75 20.85 1.25 -21.55
CA VAL A 75 19.88 0.98 -22.61
C VAL A 75 18.57 0.43 -22.02
N CYS A 76 18.64 -0.42 -21.01
CA CYS A 76 17.46 -0.93 -20.31
C CYS A 76 16.70 0.21 -19.60
N GLY A 77 17.39 1.10 -18.88
CA GLY A 77 16.79 2.27 -18.24
C GLY A 77 16.17 3.25 -19.24
N ALA A 78 16.86 3.53 -20.35
CA ALA A 78 16.32 4.36 -21.42
C ALA A 78 15.08 3.72 -22.06
N SER A 79 15.08 2.40 -22.29
CA SER A 79 13.92 1.69 -22.83
C SER A 79 12.73 1.71 -21.88
N LEU A 80 12.97 1.63 -20.56
CA LEU A 80 11.94 1.77 -19.54
C LEU A 80 11.33 3.17 -19.59
N ALA A 81 12.16 4.22 -19.64
CA ALA A 81 11.71 5.60 -19.72
C ALA A 81 10.85 5.86 -20.97
N VAL A 82 11.28 5.37 -22.14
CA VAL A 82 10.52 5.49 -23.40
C VAL A 82 9.22 4.72 -23.33
N THR A 83 9.23 3.46 -22.84
CA THR A 83 8.02 2.65 -22.77
C THR A 83 7.03 3.20 -21.75
N ALA A 84 7.51 3.69 -20.60
CA ALA A 84 6.67 4.34 -19.59
C ALA A 84 6.07 5.65 -20.11
N THR A 85 6.82 6.40 -20.94
CA THR A 85 6.30 7.60 -21.61
C THR A 85 5.11 7.26 -22.50
N VAL A 86 5.23 6.22 -23.32
CA VAL A 86 4.15 5.81 -24.25
C VAL A 86 2.92 5.28 -23.51
N LEU A 87 3.12 4.48 -22.47
CA LEU A 87 2.01 3.80 -21.78
C LEU A 87 1.35 4.64 -20.69
N LEU A 88 2.12 5.41 -19.93
CA LEU A 88 1.64 6.11 -18.74
C LEU A 88 1.56 7.64 -18.91
N TYR A 89 2.32 8.21 -19.85
CA TYR A 89 2.43 9.67 -20.04
C TYR A 89 2.36 10.12 -21.51
N PRO A 90 1.38 9.64 -22.31
CA PRO A 90 1.33 9.96 -23.74
C PRO A 90 1.20 11.46 -24.01
N ASP A 91 0.55 12.20 -23.11
CA ASP A 91 0.25 13.63 -23.29
C ASP A 91 1.46 14.56 -23.14
N THR A 92 2.53 14.11 -22.48
CA THR A 92 3.78 14.88 -22.34
C THR A 92 4.87 14.43 -23.31
N ALA A 93 4.62 13.37 -24.07
CA ALA A 93 5.62 12.76 -24.93
C ALA A 93 5.94 13.66 -26.13
N TRP A 94 7.22 13.76 -26.48
CA TRP A 94 7.60 14.24 -27.81
C TRP A 94 7.78 13.04 -28.73
N LEU A 95 6.73 12.76 -29.53
CA LEU A 95 6.59 11.57 -30.37
C LEU A 95 6.52 10.26 -29.56
N VAL A 96 7.65 9.83 -29.00
CA VAL A 96 7.82 8.63 -28.17
C VAL A 96 8.85 8.88 -27.05
N LEU A 97 9.59 10.00 -27.12
CA LEU A 97 10.66 10.29 -26.17
C LEU A 97 10.13 11.09 -24.98
N PRO A 98 10.63 10.80 -23.76
CA PRO A 98 10.32 11.60 -22.58
C PRO A 98 10.82 13.04 -22.76
N THR A 99 9.96 13.99 -22.39
CA THR A 99 10.31 15.42 -22.27
C THR A 99 10.66 15.77 -20.82
N ALA A 100 11.11 17.02 -20.59
CA ALA A 100 11.30 17.53 -19.23
C ALA A 100 10.00 17.46 -18.40
N ASP A 101 8.85 17.77 -19.02
CA ASP A 101 7.54 17.69 -18.38
C ASP A 101 7.16 16.24 -18.03
N THR A 102 7.51 15.28 -18.89
CA THR A 102 7.32 13.85 -18.61
C THR A 102 8.11 13.43 -17.36
N ALA A 103 9.36 13.87 -17.25
CA ALA A 103 10.22 13.54 -16.12
C ALA A 103 9.71 14.17 -14.81
N LEU A 104 9.22 15.42 -14.86
CA LEU A 104 8.63 16.09 -13.71
C LEU A 104 7.34 15.40 -13.25
N ARG A 105 6.40 15.11 -14.17
CA ARG A 105 5.16 14.39 -13.82
C ARG A 105 5.43 13.00 -13.26
N ALA A 106 6.37 12.26 -13.86
CA ALA A 106 6.74 10.95 -13.35
C ALA A 106 7.35 11.02 -11.94
N ARG A 107 8.18 12.04 -11.67
CA ARG A 107 8.71 12.29 -10.32
C ARG A 107 7.60 12.62 -9.34
N ASP A 108 6.70 13.52 -9.68
CA ASP A 108 5.61 13.94 -8.80
C ASP A 108 4.70 12.75 -8.47
N HIS A 109 4.30 11.96 -9.49
CA HIS A 109 3.53 10.74 -9.26
C HIS A 109 4.28 9.70 -8.42
N LEU A 110 5.60 9.57 -8.54
CA LEU A 110 6.40 8.66 -7.68
C LEU A 110 6.45 9.15 -6.23
N VAL A 111 6.54 10.47 -6.02
CA VAL A 111 6.48 11.08 -4.68
C VAL A 111 5.10 10.87 -4.06
N ASP A 112 4.04 11.07 -4.84
CA ASP A 112 2.67 10.81 -4.41
C ASP A 112 2.47 9.32 -4.10
N ALA A 113 2.96 8.42 -4.96
CA ALA A 113 2.92 6.98 -4.74
C ALA A 113 3.66 6.58 -3.46
N TRP A 114 4.81 7.19 -3.16
CA TRP A 114 5.52 6.98 -1.90
C TRP A 114 4.67 7.37 -0.69
N SER A 115 3.94 8.50 -0.78
CA SER A 115 3.01 8.88 0.27
C SER A 115 1.87 7.87 0.44
N VAL A 116 1.33 7.32 -0.66
CA VAL A 116 0.27 6.31 -0.62
C VAL A 116 0.76 5.01 0.03
N VAL A 117 1.96 4.53 -0.33
CA VAL A 117 2.54 3.31 0.28
C VAL A 117 2.74 3.47 1.79
N ASN A 118 3.13 4.66 2.26
CA ASN A 118 3.34 4.90 3.68
C ASN A 118 2.05 5.19 4.44
N ALA A 119 1.01 5.69 3.77
CA ALA A 119 -0.26 6.07 4.40
C ALA A 119 -1.34 4.99 4.30
N SER A 120 -1.22 4.04 3.38
CA SER A 120 -2.27 3.07 3.06
C SER A 120 -1.75 1.64 3.08
N SER A 121 -2.50 0.74 3.73
CA SER A 121 -2.29 -0.70 3.59
C SER A 121 -2.88 -1.19 2.27
N ALA A 122 -2.27 -2.20 1.65
CA ALA A 122 -2.84 -2.83 0.45
C ALA A 122 -4.22 -3.46 0.76
N PRO A 123 -5.15 -3.47 -0.21
CA PRO A 123 -4.97 -3.08 -1.61
C PRO A 123 -5.20 -1.59 -1.86
N VAL A 124 -4.35 -0.96 -2.68
CA VAL A 124 -4.40 0.47 -3.03
C VAL A 124 -4.92 0.69 -4.46
N VAL A 125 -5.50 1.86 -4.73
CA VAL A 125 -5.94 2.21 -6.09
C VAL A 125 -4.71 2.33 -6.99
N PRO A 126 -4.71 1.74 -8.21
CA PRO A 126 -3.56 1.77 -9.12
C PRO A 126 -3.32 3.17 -9.69
N ALA A 127 -2.60 4.00 -8.92
CA ALA A 127 -2.16 5.32 -9.35
C ALA A 127 -0.93 5.20 -10.29
N PRO A 128 -0.75 6.10 -11.28
CA PRO A 128 0.33 6.00 -12.27
C PRO A 128 1.73 5.86 -11.66
N GLY A 129 2.00 6.52 -10.53
CA GLY A 129 3.28 6.40 -9.82
C GLY A 129 3.53 5.02 -9.21
N LEU A 130 2.48 4.37 -8.67
CA LEU A 130 2.57 3.00 -8.14
C LEU A 130 2.77 1.99 -9.27
N VAL A 131 2.06 2.16 -10.39
CA VAL A 131 2.22 1.35 -11.61
C VAL A 131 3.64 1.48 -12.15
N LEU A 132 4.16 2.71 -12.24
CA LEU A 132 5.53 2.99 -12.65
C LEU A 132 6.56 2.36 -11.70
N GLY A 133 6.36 2.46 -10.38
CA GLY A 133 7.23 1.86 -9.38
C GLY A 133 7.27 0.32 -9.47
N ALA A 134 6.10 -0.31 -9.56
CA ALA A 134 5.97 -1.76 -9.74
C ALA A 134 6.62 -2.24 -11.05
N ALA A 135 6.36 -1.54 -12.16
CA ALA A 135 6.96 -1.82 -13.45
C ALA A 135 8.49 -1.64 -13.45
N ALA A 136 8.99 -0.60 -12.79
CA ALA A 136 10.42 -0.36 -12.63
C ALA A 136 11.10 -1.48 -11.82
N ALA A 137 10.48 -1.91 -10.72
CA ALA A 137 10.96 -3.04 -9.92
C ALA A 137 11.00 -4.35 -10.72
N LEU A 138 9.95 -4.66 -11.49
CA LEU A 138 9.91 -5.84 -12.35
C LEU A 138 10.93 -5.76 -13.50
N SER A 139 11.11 -4.57 -14.09
CA SER A 139 12.04 -4.35 -15.19
C SER A 139 13.49 -4.45 -14.73
N ALA A 140 13.82 -3.89 -13.56
CA ALA A 140 15.12 -4.07 -12.92
C ALA A 140 15.36 -5.55 -12.57
N SER A 141 14.35 -6.23 -12.02
CA SER A 141 14.40 -7.66 -11.74
C SER A 141 14.69 -8.49 -13.00
N ALA A 142 13.99 -8.22 -14.11
CA ALA A 142 14.21 -8.87 -15.39
C ALA A 142 15.66 -8.69 -15.91
N PHE A 143 16.19 -7.46 -15.87
CA PHE A 143 17.56 -7.16 -16.29
C PHE A 143 18.62 -7.87 -15.42
N LEU A 144 18.44 -7.87 -14.10
CA LEU A 144 19.35 -8.53 -13.17
C LEU A 144 19.31 -10.05 -13.33
N ALA A 145 18.10 -10.62 -13.49
CA ALA A 145 17.89 -12.03 -13.73
C ALA A 145 18.58 -12.49 -15.03
N ASP A 146 18.45 -11.71 -16.10
CA ASP A 146 19.11 -11.95 -17.39
C ASP A 146 20.64 -11.91 -17.26
N THR A 147 21.16 -10.86 -16.60
CA THR A 147 22.60 -10.71 -16.35
C THR A 147 23.15 -11.89 -15.56
N ALA A 148 22.47 -12.31 -14.51
CA ALA A 148 22.86 -13.46 -13.70
C ALA A 148 22.79 -14.78 -14.47
N ALA A 149 21.67 -15.02 -15.16
CA ALA A 149 21.43 -16.25 -15.90
C ALA A 149 22.44 -16.47 -17.03
N PHE A 150 22.76 -15.42 -17.78
CA PHE A 150 23.48 -15.58 -19.05
C PHE A 150 24.89 -15.04 -19.05
N ARG A 151 25.17 -13.94 -18.35
CA ARG A 151 26.52 -13.35 -18.26
C ARG A 151 27.32 -13.97 -17.13
N MET A 152 26.72 -14.13 -15.95
CA MET A 152 27.36 -14.76 -14.79
C MET A 152 27.21 -16.30 -14.77
N ARG A 153 26.25 -16.84 -15.53
CA ARG A 153 25.88 -18.27 -15.53
C ARG A 153 25.47 -18.79 -14.14
N ALA A 154 24.90 -17.92 -13.31
CA ALA A 154 24.51 -18.22 -11.95
C ALA A 154 23.00 -18.48 -11.87
N ALA A 155 22.59 -19.75 -12.06
CA ALA A 155 21.18 -20.14 -12.12
C ALA A 155 20.39 -19.80 -10.84
N VAL A 156 21.02 -19.95 -9.68
CA VAL A 156 20.40 -19.61 -8.38
C VAL A 156 20.23 -18.09 -8.25
N THR A 157 21.29 -17.32 -8.53
CA THR A 157 21.28 -15.86 -8.46
C THR A 157 20.28 -15.23 -9.43
N ALA A 158 19.99 -15.88 -10.56
CA ALA A 158 19.03 -15.39 -11.56
C ALA A 158 17.59 -15.27 -11.03
N VAL A 159 17.21 -16.07 -10.04
CA VAL A 159 15.85 -16.05 -9.51
C VAL A 159 15.69 -15.06 -8.34
N VAL A 160 16.80 -14.71 -7.66
CA VAL A 160 16.80 -13.84 -6.47
C VAL A 160 16.05 -12.52 -6.66
N PRO A 161 16.24 -11.76 -7.76
CA PRO A 161 15.53 -10.49 -7.93
C PRO A 161 14.00 -10.67 -7.99
N ALA A 162 13.51 -11.70 -8.70
CA ALA A 162 12.09 -11.96 -8.80
C ALA A 162 11.51 -12.47 -7.47
N SER A 163 12.28 -13.28 -6.73
CA SER A 163 11.91 -13.70 -5.37
C SER A 163 11.80 -12.54 -4.39
N ALA A 164 12.67 -11.52 -4.50
CA ALA A 164 12.59 -10.33 -3.64
C ALA A 164 11.30 -9.55 -3.91
N VAL A 165 10.98 -9.30 -5.18
CA VAL A 165 9.73 -8.62 -5.58
C VAL A 165 8.49 -9.44 -5.16
N TYR A 166 8.54 -10.75 -5.35
CA TYR A 166 7.46 -11.65 -4.92
C TYR A 166 7.31 -11.65 -3.38
N GLY A 167 8.41 -11.69 -2.65
CA GLY A 167 8.43 -11.61 -1.19
C GLY A 167 7.77 -10.34 -0.69
N PHE A 168 8.11 -9.19 -1.27
CA PHE A 168 7.43 -7.92 -0.99
C PHE A 168 5.93 -8.01 -1.30
N THR A 169 5.56 -8.60 -2.44
CA THR A 169 4.15 -8.76 -2.85
C THR A 169 3.35 -9.61 -1.85
N VAL A 170 3.97 -10.67 -1.30
CA VAL A 170 3.36 -11.53 -0.28
C VAL A 170 3.28 -10.83 1.08
N ALA A 171 4.31 -10.07 1.45
CA ALA A 171 4.38 -9.37 2.73
C ALA A 171 3.39 -8.19 2.78
N ALA A 172 3.31 -7.41 1.71
CA ALA A 172 2.47 -6.22 1.65
C ALA A 172 1.03 -6.51 1.19
N GLY A 173 0.79 -7.56 0.39
CA GLY A 173 -0.49 -7.79 -0.28
C GLY A 173 -1.49 -8.63 0.51
N THR A 174 -2.74 -8.20 0.51
CA THR A 174 -3.87 -8.89 1.17
C THR A 174 -4.74 -9.64 0.14
N GLY A 175 -5.56 -10.59 0.58
CA GLY A 175 -6.58 -11.25 -0.26
C GLY A 175 -6.40 -12.75 -0.54
N ASP A 176 -7.47 -13.34 -1.06
CA ASP A 176 -7.61 -14.78 -1.28
C ASP A 176 -6.76 -15.30 -2.44
N GLY A 177 -6.16 -16.49 -2.27
CA GLY A 177 -5.38 -17.15 -3.31
C GLY A 177 -3.85 -17.06 -3.14
N ALA A 178 -3.37 -16.70 -1.94
CA ALA A 178 -1.95 -16.73 -1.58
C ALA A 178 -1.28 -18.08 -1.89
N VAL A 179 -1.98 -19.19 -1.58
CA VAL A 179 -1.49 -20.56 -1.82
C VAL A 179 -1.33 -20.84 -3.32
N ARG A 180 -2.32 -20.46 -4.13
CA ARG A 180 -2.28 -20.66 -5.59
C ARG A 180 -1.15 -19.86 -6.23
N HIS A 181 -0.97 -18.60 -5.85
CA HIS A 181 0.11 -17.76 -6.36
C HIS A 181 1.48 -18.26 -5.90
N GLY A 182 1.60 -18.69 -4.64
CA GLY A 182 2.82 -19.31 -4.10
C GLY A 182 3.22 -20.55 -4.89
N ALA A 183 2.26 -21.42 -5.18
CA ALA A 183 2.49 -22.61 -6.01
C ALA A 183 2.94 -22.26 -7.43
N LEU A 184 2.26 -21.31 -8.09
CA LEU A 184 2.64 -20.85 -9.43
C LEU A 184 4.06 -20.25 -9.43
N PHE A 185 4.40 -19.46 -8.41
CA PHE A 185 5.71 -18.84 -8.27
C PHE A 185 6.80 -19.91 -8.08
N SER A 186 6.63 -20.83 -7.13
CA SER A 186 7.57 -21.94 -6.91
C SER A 186 7.73 -22.81 -8.16
N GLY A 187 6.65 -23.06 -8.90
CA GLY A 187 6.68 -23.79 -10.16
C GLY A 187 7.50 -23.07 -11.23
N ALA A 188 7.25 -21.77 -11.44
CA ALA A 188 7.98 -20.95 -12.41
C ALA A 188 9.48 -20.85 -12.06
N VAL A 189 9.81 -20.67 -10.78
CA VAL A 189 11.19 -20.66 -10.28
C VAL A 189 11.88 -21.97 -10.57
N GLY A 190 11.29 -23.11 -10.17
CA GLY A 190 11.94 -24.40 -10.39
C GLY A 190 12.05 -24.75 -11.88
N ALA A 191 11.07 -24.37 -12.71
CA ALA A 191 11.17 -24.54 -14.17
C ALA A 191 12.34 -23.74 -14.75
N THR A 192 12.53 -22.50 -14.28
CA THR A 192 13.66 -21.64 -14.64
C THR A 192 14.99 -22.23 -14.21
N MET A 193 15.08 -22.74 -12.97
CA MET A 193 16.30 -23.39 -12.48
C MET A 193 16.65 -24.62 -13.33
N VAL A 194 15.68 -25.46 -13.68
CA VAL A 194 15.90 -26.62 -14.55
C VAL A 194 16.34 -26.19 -15.95
N ALA A 195 15.71 -25.16 -16.53
CA ALA A 195 16.07 -24.61 -17.83
C ALA A 195 17.53 -24.12 -17.86
N LEU A 196 17.92 -23.31 -16.87
CA LEU A 196 19.27 -22.78 -16.74
C LEU A 196 20.30 -23.88 -16.43
N TRP A 197 19.94 -24.87 -15.62
CA TRP A 197 20.81 -26.02 -15.33
C TRP A 197 21.09 -26.86 -16.58
N LEU A 198 20.06 -27.15 -17.38
CA LEU A 198 20.20 -27.89 -18.64
C LEU A 198 21.09 -27.14 -19.64
N ARG A 199 20.95 -25.81 -19.69
CA ARG A 199 21.74 -24.93 -20.53
C ARG A 199 23.21 -24.91 -20.11
N ASN A 200 23.50 -24.68 -18.82
CA ASN A 200 24.87 -24.50 -18.33
C ASN A 200 25.71 -25.78 -18.49
N ARG A 201 25.15 -26.96 -18.22
CA ARG A 201 25.89 -28.24 -18.34
C ARG A 201 26.42 -28.55 -19.74
N ARG A 202 25.80 -28.03 -20.81
CA ARG A 202 26.31 -28.26 -22.18
C ARG A 202 27.58 -27.47 -22.49
N VAL A 203 27.73 -26.29 -21.92
CA VAL A 203 28.92 -25.48 -22.17
C VAL A 203 30.16 -26.15 -21.56
N ASP A 204 29.98 -26.91 -20.48
CA ASP A 204 31.07 -27.58 -19.76
C ASP A 204 31.42 -28.98 -20.32
N THR A 205 30.65 -29.54 -21.26
CA THR A 205 30.88 -30.89 -21.81
C THR A 205 32.05 -31.03 -22.80
N TRP A 206 33.01 -30.11 -22.81
CA TRP A 206 34.20 -30.20 -23.67
C TRP A 206 35.21 -31.28 -23.23
N ILE A 207 34.99 -31.98 -22.11
CA ILE A 207 35.95 -32.98 -21.57
C ILE A 207 35.49 -34.45 -21.66
N GLU A 208 34.24 -34.80 -21.98
CA GLU A 208 33.91 -36.22 -22.28
C GLU A 208 32.62 -36.42 -23.10
N PRO A 209 32.67 -37.14 -24.26
CA PRO A 209 31.51 -37.32 -25.12
C PRO A 209 30.68 -38.54 -24.69
N ARG A 210 29.64 -38.31 -23.86
CA ARG A 210 28.32 -38.97 -23.91
C ARG A 210 27.40 -38.45 -22.79
N PRO A 211 26.27 -37.81 -23.13
CA PRO A 211 25.02 -38.33 -22.56
C PRO A 211 23.80 -38.10 -23.47
N GLY A 212 23.19 -39.19 -23.98
CA GLY A 212 22.06 -39.10 -24.92
C GLY A 212 20.68 -39.44 -24.33
N ARG A 213 20.61 -40.15 -23.20
CA ARG A 213 19.33 -40.69 -22.69
C ARG A 213 19.07 -40.45 -21.19
N GLY A 214 20.11 -40.47 -20.35
CA GLY A 214 19.96 -40.23 -18.90
C GLY A 214 19.58 -38.79 -18.53
N THR A 215 20.01 -37.80 -19.32
CA THR A 215 19.80 -36.38 -19.01
C THR A 215 18.35 -35.95 -19.18
N LEU A 216 17.69 -36.43 -20.24
CA LEU A 216 16.27 -36.14 -20.46
C LEU A 216 15.38 -36.89 -19.45
N ALA A 217 15.81 -38.09 -19.03
CA ALA A 217 15.14 -38.85 -17.97
C ALA A 217 15.28 -38.15 -16.60
N MET A 218 16.46 -37.64 -16.25
CA MET A 218 16.67 -36.86 -15.03
C MET A 218 15.98 -35.50 -15.05
N ALA A 219 15.95 -34.81 -16.20
CA ALA A 219 15.19 -33.57 -16.34
C ALA A 219 13.70 -33.82 -16.19
N ARG A 220 13.15 -34.87 -16.81
CA ARG A 220 11.75 -35.27 -16.63
C ARG A 220 11.45 -35.67 -15.19
N ALA A 221 12.34 -36.42 -14.55
CA ALA A 221 12.19 -36.80 -13.15
C ALA A 221 12.23 -35.58 -12.22
N GLY A 222 13.16 -34.64 -12.46
CA GLY A 222 13.27 -33.39 -11.70
C GLY A 222 12.07 -32.47 -11.91
N SER A 223 11.61 -32.29 -13.16
CA SER A 223 10.40 -31.53 -13.47
C SER A 223 9.13 -32.20 -12.89
N ALA A 224 9.04 -33.53 -12.92
CA ALA A 224 7.93 -34.27 -12.31
C ALA A 224 7.95 -34.15 -10.78
N ALA A 225 9.12 -34.23 -10.15
CA ALA A 225 9.28 -34.05 -8.71
C ALA A 225 8.95 -32.61 -8.28
N LEU A 226 9.38 -31.61 -9.05
CA LEU A 226 9.03 -30.20 -8.81
C LEU A 226 7.52 -29.96 -8.98
N MET A 227 6.91 -30.44 -10.07
CA MET A 227 5.46 -30.37 -10.28
C MET A 227 4.71 -31.05 -9.14
N LEU A 228 5.17 -32.22 -8.70
CA LEU A 228 4.57 -32.93 -7.58
C LEU A 228 4.71 -32.13 -6.28
N ALA A 229 5.88 -31.56 -5.99
CA ALA A 229 6.08 -30.72 -4.81
C ALA A 229 5.19 -29.47 -4.82
N VAL A 230 5.05 -28.82 -5.99
CA VAL A 230 4.19 -27.65 -6.18
C VAL A 230 2.71 -28.01 -6.02
N VAL A 231 2.24 -29.08 -6.64
CA VAL A 231 0.86 -29.55 -6.53
C VAL A 231 0.57 -30.01 -5.10
N SER A 232 1.51 -30.71 -4.46
CA SER A 232 1.38 -31.13 -3.07
C SER A 232 1.31 -29.92 -2.13
N GLY A 233 2.17 -28.91 -2.32
CA GLY A 233 2.12 -27.66 -1.56
C GLY A 233 0.83 -26.87 -1.79
N ALA A 234 0.33 -26.82 -3.03
CA ALA A 234 -0.89 -26.10 -3.38
C ALA A 234 -2.16 -26.77 -2.81
N VAL A 235 -2.21 -28.10 -2.84
CA VAL A 235 -3.39 -28.89 -2.47
C VAL A 235 -3.37 -29.26 -0.99
N ALA A 236 -2.23 -29.72 -0.47
CA ALA A 236 -2.12 -30.15 0.93
C ALA A 236 -1.73 -29.01 1.87
N GLY A 237 -1.10 -27.94 1.37
CA GLY A 237 -0.70 -26.77 2.16
C GLY A 237 -1.82 -26.18 3.02
N PRO A 238 -3.03 -25.93 2.47
CA PRO A 238 -4.18 -25.44 3.25
C PRO A 238 -4.67 -26.40 4.34
N TRP A 239 -4.34 -27.69 4.24
CA TRP A 239 -4.80 -28.74 5.16
C TRP A 239 -3.74 -29.14 6.18
N LEU A 240 -2.54 -28.54 6.14
CA LEU A 240 -1.52 -28.79 7.15
C LEU A 240 -1.96 -28.17 8.49
N PRO A 241 -1.91 -28.93 9.60
CA PRO A 241 -2.22 -28.39 10.92
C PRO A 241 -1.29 -27.22 11.23
N GLY A 242 -1.88 -26.05 11.48
CA GLY A 242 -1.13 -24.80 11.68
C GLY A 242 -1.01 -23.90 10.45
N ALA A 243 -1.39 -24.35 9.24
CA ALA A 243 -1.30 -23.53 8.01
C ALA A 243 -2.19 -22.28 8.04
N SER A 244 -3.29 -22.33 8.78
CA SER A 244 -4.18 -21.20 9.07
C SER A 244 -4.18 -20.85 10.56
N ALA A 245 -3.22 -21.35 11.34
CA ALA A 245 -3.12 -20.95 12.74
C ALA A 245 -2.60 -19.52 12.80
N ALA A 246 -3.16 -18.76 13.74
CA ALA A 246 -2.63 -17.45 14.06
C ALA A 246 -1.13 -17.57 14.39
N PRO A 247 -0.27 -16.71 13.82
CA PRO A 247 1.15 -16.73 14.12
C PRO A 247 1.35 -16.59 15.64
N TRP A 248 2.27 -17.38 16.21
CA TRP A 248 2.59 -17.31 17.65
C TRP A 248 3.21 -15.98 18.05
N VAL A 249 3.84 -15.31 17.08
CA VAL A 249 4.45 -13.99 17.18
C VAL A 249 4.19 -13.32 15.83
N ASP A 250 3.27 -12.37 15.79
CA ASP A 250 3.03 -11.58 14.59
C ASP A 250 4.04 -10.42 14.57
N LEU A 251 5.00 -10.44 13.64
CA LEU A 251 5.98 -9.36 13.56
C LEU A 251 5.34 -8.05 13.07
N ALA A 252 4.16 -8.06 12.45
CA ALA A 252 3.38 -6.85 12.20
C ALA A 252 2.77 -6.26 13.49
N GLU A 253 2.72 -7.05 14.57
CA GLU A 253 2.34 -6.61 15.92
C GLU A 253 3.52 -5.93 16.65
N PHE A 254 4.76 -6.16 16.19
CA PHE A 254 5.98 -5.46 16.63
C PHE A 254 6.45 -4.37 15.65
N GLU A 255 6.05 -4.49 14.38
CA GLU A 255 6.13 -3.48 13.32
C GLU A 255 4.84 -2.63 13.32
N VAL A 256 4.26 -2.42 14.51
CA VAL A 256 3.62 -1.14 14.79
C VAL A 256 4.75 -0.14 14.73
N THR A 257 5.05 0.37 13.54
CA THR A 257 6.00 1.48 13.43
C THR A 257 5.45 2.58 14.33
N ASP A 258 6.15 2.81 15.44
CA ASP A 258 6.16 4.01 16.29
C ASP A 258 6.56 5.26 15.48
N ALA A 259 6.18 5.32 14.21
CA ALA A 259 6.41 6.39 13.27
C ALA A 259 5.14 6.52 12.44
N ALA A 260 4.18 7.29 12.94
CA ALA A 260 3.32 8.03 12.03
C ALA A 260 4.24 8.70 10.99
N PRO A 261 3.99 8.55 9.67
CA PRO A 261 4.81 9.19 8.67
C PRO A 261 4.49 10.69 8.69
N TRP A 262 5.20 11.44 9.52
CA TRP A 262 5.14 12.89 9.57
C TRP A 262 5.65 13.43 8.22
N VAL A 263 4.75 13.94 7.39
CA VAL A 263 5.11 14.69 6.18
C VAL A 263 4.84 16.16 6.47
N ASP A 264 5.90 16.96 6.51
CA ASP A 264 5.81 18.43 6.56
C ASP A 264 5.20 18.92 5.24
N ARG A 265 3.86 19.02 5.17
CA ARG A 265 3.20 19.83 4.15
C ARG A 265 2.88 21.19 4.76
N PRO A 266 3.15 22.30 4.06
CA PRO A 266 2.58 23.58 4.47
C PRO A 266 1.06 23.45 4.49
N SER A 267 0.41 24.06 5.49
CA SER A 267 -1.04 24.20 5.52
C SER A 267 -1.51 24.80 4.19
N PRO A 268 -2.59 24.27 3.56
CA PRO A 268 -3.15 24.89 2.38
C PRO A 268 -3.47 26.35 2.72
N GLN A 269 -3.20 27.26 1.77
CA GLN A 269 -3.60 28.65 1.95
C GLN A 269 -5.11 28.67 2.21
N PRO A 270 -5.58 29.44 3.21
CA PRO A 270 -7.01 29.58 3.43
C PRO A 270 -7.65 30.06 2.13
N GLU A 271 -8.54 29.23 1.59
CA GLU A 271 -9.45 29.65 0.53
C GLU A 271 -10.25 30.85 1.03
N PRO A 272 -10.70 31.78 0.15
CA PRO A 272 -11.32 33.06 0.54
C PRO A 272 -12.53 32.96 1.49
N TRP A 273 -13.12 31.78 1.62
CA TRP A 273 -14.24 31.51 2.52
C TRP A 273 -13.82 31.17 3.97
N ALA A 274 -12.54 30.85 4.22
CA ALA A 274 -12.00 30.57 5.55
C ALA A 274 -11.79 31.84 6.41
N ASP A 275 -11.95 33.04 5.83
CA ASP A 275 -11.86 34.33 6.52
C ASP A 275 -13.12 34.69 7.34
N PHE A 276 -14.15 33.82 7.37
CA PHE A 276 -15.44 34.17 7.96
C PHE A 276 -15.46 34.12 9.49
N GLU A 277 -14.58 33.35 10.14
CA GLU A 277 -14.56 33.20 11.59
C GLU A 277 -13.15 33.25 12.19
N LEU A 278 -12.62 34.46 12.42
CA LEU A 278 -11.75 34.85 13.55
C LEU A 278 -11.08 36.21 13.29
N ARG A 279 -11.90 37.27 13.20
CA ARG A 279 -11.38 38.64 13.39
C ARG A 279 -11.42 39.00 14.88
N SER A 280 -10.56 38.35 15.68
CA SER A 280 -10.18 38.83 17.01
C SER A 280 -8.66 39.00 17.10
N THR A 281 -8.23 40.24 16.88
CA THR A 281 -7.00 40.90 17.37
C THR A 281 -5.88 40.01 17.96
N ALA A 282 -4.84 39.75 17.17
CA ALA A 282 -3.43 39.94 17.55
C ALA A 282 -2.54 39.80 16.31
N ALA A 283 -1.82 40.87 15.97
CA ALA A 283 -0.82 40.86 14.90
C ALA A 283 0.47 40.17 15.38
N GLY A 284 1.03 39.27 14.57
CA GLY A 284 2.31 38.59 14.85
C GLY A 284 2.98 38.08 13.57
N SER A 285 3.95 38.88 13.08
CA SER A 285 4.95 38.63 12.03
C SER A 285 5.32 37.17 11.69
N MET A 286 5.26 36.83 10.39
CA MET A 286 5.93 35.67 9.77
C MET A 286 7.40 35.98 9.45
N SER A 287 8.32 35.07 9.84
CA SER A 287 9.70 34.99 9.35
C SER A 287 10.09 33.52 9.22
N GLY A 288 10.96 33.22 8.25
CA GLY A 288 11.17 31.90 7.66
C GLY A 288 11.96 30.86 8.45
N SER A 289 11.80 29.62 7.98
CA SER A 289 12.72 28.47 7.99
C SER A 289 13.55 28.21 9.25
N ASP A 290 13.11 27.25 10.05
CA ASP A 290 13.86 26.11 10.59
C ASP A 290 12.85 25.16 11.25
N GLY A 291 13.17 23.87 11.38
CA GLY A 291 12.27 22.82 11.85
C GLY A 291 11.51 23.22 13.12
N ASN A 292 10.23 23.53 12.97
CA ASN A 292 9.36 23.99 14.05
C ASN A 292 8.68 22.76 14.68
N PRO A 293 8.82 22.51 15.99
CA PRO A 293 8.14 21.41 16.68
C PRO A 293 6.59 21.52 16.65
N ASP A 294 6.06 22.70 16.31
CA ASP A 294 4.63 23.05 16.26
C ASP A 294 4.03 23.05 14.84
N GLY A 295 4.58 22.27 13.89
CA GLY A 295 3.98 22.11 12.56
C GLY A 295 2.62 21.36 12.57
N PRO A 296 1.69 21.67 11.65
CA PRO A 296 0.37 21.03 11.56
C PRO A 296 0.50 19.52 11.35
N ARG A 297 -0.28 18.74 12.11
CA ARG A 297 -0.19 17.26 12.11
C ARG A 297 -0.96 16.68 10.92
N VAL A 298 -0.66 15.46 10.51
CA VAL A 298 -1.52 14.72 9.57
C VAL A 298 -1.71 13.33 10.17
N LEU A 299 -2.92 13.06 10.69
CA LEU A 299 -3.26 11.72 11.15
C LEU A 299 -3.84 10.91 10.00
N VAL A 300 -3.33 9.69 9.84
CA VAL A 300 -3.83 8.74 8.84
C VAL A 300 -5.27 8.37 9.21
N SER A 301 -6.19 8.63 8.27
CA SER A 301 -7.62 8.35 8.42
C SER A 301 -7.86 6.87 8.78
N PRO A 302 -8.57 6.58 9.88
CA PRO A 302 -8.95 5.21 10.23
C PRO A 302 -9.81 4.52 9.15
N LEU A 303 -10.53 5.29 8.30
CA LEU A 303 -11.39 4.72 7.25
C LEU A 303 -10.61 4.00 6.17
N VAL A 304 -9.35 4.38 5.91
CA VAL A 304 -8.47 3.66 4.98
C VAL A 304 -8.23 2.21 5.45
N GLN A 305 -8.29 1.97 6.76
CA GLN A 305 -8.17 0.65 7.37
C GLN A 305 -9.53 -0.07 7.52
N VAL A 306 -10.66 0.62 7.39
CA VAL A 306 -11.99 0.00 7.58
C VAL A 306 -12.31 -0.98 6.46
N ARG A 307 -11.90 -0.71 5.21
CA ARG A 307 -12.20 -1.61 4.08
C ARG A 307 -11.57 -3.00 4.26
N SER A 308 -10.32 -3.08 4.73
CA SER A 308 -9.69 -4.38 5.01
C SER A 308 -10.28 -5.06 6.26
N ARG A 309 -10.62 -4.28 7.30
CA ARG A 309 -11.23 -4.79 8.54
C ARG A 309 -12.69 -5.22 8.42
N LEU A 310 -13.43 -4.71 7.44
CA LEU A 310 -14.79 -5.16 7.15
C LEU A 310 -14.84 -6.51 6.41
N VAL A 311 -13.71 -6.95 5.84
CA VAL A 311 -13.58 -8.23 5.15
C VAL A 311 -13.07 -9.32 6.11
N GLU A 312 -12.07 -9.00 6.93
CA GLU A 312 -11.56 -9.90 7.97
C GLU A 312 -12.00 -9.42 9.35
N LEU A 313 -13.18 -9.89 9.77
CA LEU A 313 -13.73 -9.63 11.10
C LEU A 313 -12.99 -10.49 12.14
N SER A 314 -12.53 -9.86 13.22
CA SER A 314 -11.85 -10.51 14.34
C SER A 314 -12.59 -10.25 15.64
N ASP A 315 -12.68 -11.26 16.50
CA ASP A 315 -13.20 -11.14 17.88
C ASP A 315 -12.16 -10.58 18.86
N ARG A 316 -11.08 -9.97 18.37
CA ARG A 316 -10.03 -9.38 19.21
C ARG A 316 -10.56 -8.16 19.95
N GLU A 317 -10.47 -8.19 21.27
CA GLU A 317 -10.80 -7.04 22.11
C GLU A 317 -9.83 -5.87 21.84
N LEU A 318 -10.38 -4.72 21.45
CA LEU A 318 -9.60 -3.49 21.22
C LEU A 318 -9.57 -2.61 22.48
N PHE A 319 -10.72 -2.47 23.13
CA PHE A 319 -10.90 -1.71 24.35
C PHE A 319 -12.19 -2.16 25.06
N THR A 320 -12.30 -1.83 26.34
CA THR A 320 -13.54 -1.93 27.12
C THR A 320 -13.93 -0.56 27.64
N VAL A 321 -15.24 -0.36 27.84
CA VAL A 321 -15.78 0.89 28.37
C VAL A 321 -16.70 0.59 29.53
N GLU A 322 -16.44 1.23 30.66
CA GLU A 322 -17.29 1.24 31.85
C GLU A 322 -18.09 2.55 31.86
N VAL A 323 -19.42 2.40 31.86
CA VAL A 323 -20.43 3.47 31.96
C VAL A 323 -21.67 2.94 32.66
N LEU A 324 -22.55 3.85 33.11
CA LEU A 324 -23.89 3.48 33.56
C LEU A 324 -24.69 2.83 32.41
N GLN A 325 -25.56 1.88 32.77
CA GLN A 325 -26.22 1.03 31.79
C GLN A 325 -27.12 1.80 30.80
N ASP A 326 -27.76 2.87 31.28
CA ASP A 326 -28.62 3.78 30.52
C ASP A 326 -27.85 4.90 29.80
N GLU A 327 -26.53 4.98 29.99
CA GLU A 327 -25.64 5.98 29.39
C GLU A 327 -24.77 5.43 28.24
N ARG A 328 -25.06 4.23 27.74
CA ARG A 328 -24.30 3.64 26.62
C ARG A 328 -24.39 4.52 25.38
N GLN A 329 -23.24 4.90 24.84
CA GLN A 329 -23.12 5.75 23.65
C GLN A 329 -22.34 5.08 22.52
N TYR A 330 -22.32 5.75 21.37
CA TYR A 330 -21.33 5.50 20.34
C TYR A 330 -19.94 5.98 20.82
N TRP A 331 -18.99 5.04 20.87
CA TRP A 331 -17.59 5.33 21.20
C TRP A 331 -16.86 5.81 19.94
N ARG A 332 -16.69 7.12 19.82
CA ARG A 332 -16.09 7.76 18.64
C ARG A 332 -14.57 7.73 18.77
N LEU A 333 -13.88 7.38 17.68
CA LEU A 333 -12.43 7.54 17.56
C LEU A 333 -12.07 8.91 17.01
N THR A 334 -12.74 9.32 15.94
CA THR A 334 -12.53 10.60 15.25
C THR A 334 -13.74 10.91 14.38
N SER A 335 -13.79 12.13 13.83
CA SER A 335 -14.61 12.42 12.65
C SER A 335 -13.71 12.96 11.54
N LEU A 336 -14.11 12.68 10.30
CA LEU A 336 -13.41 13.17 9.11
C LEU A 336 -14.31 14.24 8.52
N ASP A 337 -13.87 15.48 8.62
CA ASP A 337 -14.64 16.67 8.37
C ASP A 337 -14.25 17.37 7.05
N GLU A 338 -13.23 16.88 6.37
CA GLU A 338 -12.78 17.40 5.08
C GLU A 338 -12.92 16.33 3.99
N PHE A 339 -13.58 16.69 2.88
CA PHE A 339 -13.69 15.84 1.70
C PHE A 339 -13.14 16.58 0.48
N ASP A 340 -12.07 16.03 -0.11
CA ASP A 340 -11.35 16.64 -1.24
C ASP A 340 -11.87 16.18 -2.62
N GLY A 341 -12.97 15.44 -2.65
CA GLY A 341 -13.52 14.79 -3.84
C GLY A 341 -13.03 13.36 -4.07
N ASN A 342 -11.97 12.92 -3.39
CA ASN A 342 -11.38 11.58 -3.54
C ASN A 342 -11.24 10.84 -2.20
N GLY A 343 -11.12 11.56 -1.08
CA GLY A 343 -10.93 10.99 0.25
C GLY A 343 -11.44 11.88 1.37
N TRP A 344 -11.65 11.26 2.53
CA TRP A 344 -12.03 11.93 3.76
C TRP A 344 -10.81 12.12 4.67
N GLY A 345 -10.55 13.35 5.07
CA GLY A 345 -9.49 13.78 5.97
C GLY A 345 -10.03 14.34 7.29
N ALA A 346 -9.14 14.46 8.28
CA ALA A 346 -9.43 15.13 9.54
C ALA A 346 -8.49 16.32 9.72
N ARG A 347 -9.01 17.39 10.31
CA ARG A 347 -8.20 18.52 10.78
C ARG A 347 -7.22 18.11 11.90
N SER A 348 -6.22 18.95 12.11
CA SER A 348 -5.04 18.59 12.89
C SER A 348 -4.56 19.61 13.92
N ASP A 349 -5.45 20.52 14.32
CA ASP A 349 -5.16 21.53 15.35
C ASP A 349 -5.40 20.98 16.76
N TYR A 350 -4.51 20.09 17.20
CA TYR A 350 -4.60 19.43 18.50
C TYR A 350 -4.02 20.31 19.61
N ALA A 351 -4.83 20.56 20.64
CA ALA A 351 -4.42 21.23 21.86
C ALA A 351 -4.21 20.22 23.00
N ASP A 352 -3.43 20.60 24.02
CA ASP A 352 -3.29 19.81 25.24
C ASP A 352 -4.67 19.57 25.89
N ALA A 353 -4.95 18.33 26.28
CA ALA A 353 -6.23 17.93 26.87
C ALA A 353 -6.31 18.18 28.39
N THR A 354 -5.39 18.96 28.96
CA THR A 354 -5.41 19.37 30.36
C THR A 354 -6.50 20.40 30.64
N GLY A 355 -7.44 20.03 31.51
CA GLY A 355 -8.52 20.92 31.96
C GLY A 355 -9.77 20.86 31.07
N PRO A 356 -10.57 21.95 31.02
CA PRO A 356 -11.79 21.97 30.23
C PRO A 356 -11.51 21.92 28.73
N LEU A 357 -12.17 20.99 28.04
CA LEU A 357 -12.10 20.86 26.59
C LEU A 357 -13.15 21.74 25.91
N ALA A 358 -12.76 22.41 24.83
CA ALA A 358 -13.69 23.15 24.01
C ALA A 358 -14.68 22.21 23.32
N GLY A 359 -15.85 22.72 22.99
CA GLY A 359 -16.88 21.92 22.32
C GLY A 359 -17.74 22.76 21.40
N THR A 360 -18.30 22.07 20.44
CA THR A 360 -19.14 22.54 19.32
C THR A 360 -20.62 22.54 19.68
N ILE A 361 -21.04 21.73 20.66
CA ILE A 361 -22.44 21.69 21.09
C ILE A 361 -22.79 22.98 21.84
N GLY A 362 -23.75 23.73 21.30
CA GLY A 362 -24.33 24.90 21.96
C GLY A 362 -25.13 24.52 23.22
N PRO A 363 -25.20 25.39 24.25
CA PRO A 363 -25.83 25.07 25.54
C PRO A 363 -27.29 24.58 25.43
N ALA A 364 -28.03 25.04 24.43
CA ALA A 364 -29.43 24.65 24.20
C ALA A 364 -29.59 23.21 23.66
N ALA A 365 -28.53 22.64 23.08
CA ALA A 365 -28.50 21.29 22.53
C ALA A 365 -27.73 20.29 23.42
N ALA A 366 -27.09 20.78 24.48
CA ALA A 366 -26.39 19.96 25.46
C ALA A 366 -27.38 19.08 26.25
N GLY A 367 -27.14 17.78 26.25
CA GLY A 367 -27.86 16.81 27.06
C GLY A 367 -27.12 16.50 28.36
N ALA A 368 -27.30 15.28 28.87
CA ALA A 368 -26.67 14.83 30.10
C ALA A 368 -25.14 14.69 29.93
N ALA A 369 -24.41 15.07 30.97
CA ALA A 369 -23.01 14.72 31.10
C ALA A 369 -22.90 13.26 31.54
N ILE A 370 -22.02 12.51 30.89
CA ILE A 370 -21.73 11.11 31.20
C ILE A 370 -20.24 10.97 31.53
N VAL A 371 -19.93 10.06 32.44
CA VAL A 371 -18.54 9.70 32.79
C VAL A 371 -18.28 8.30 32.26
N GLN A 372 -17.19 8.17 31.51
CA GLN A 372 -16.74 6.90 30.96
C GLN A 372 -15.32 6.60 31.40
N THR A 373 -15.06 5.33 31.72
CA THR A 373 -13.71 4.81 31.94
C THR A 373 -13.40 3.83 30.81
N VAL A 374 -12.29 4.06 30.12
CA VAL A 374 -11.91 3.29 28.94
C VAL A 374 -10.60 2.59 29.21
N SER A 375 -10.57 1.27 29.07
CA SER A 375 -9.36 0.46 29.15
C SER A 375 -8.96 -0.03 27.77
N LEU A 376 -7.79 0.37 27.29
CA LEU A 376 -7.25 -0.06 26.01
C LEU A 376 -6.53 -1.40 26.12
N SER A 377 -6.92 -2.35 25.28
CA SER A 377 -6.36 -3.72 25.24
C SER A 377 -5.49 -3.96 24.01
N GLY A 378 -5.84 -3.37 22.86
CA GLY A 378 -5.19 -3.63 21.57
C GLY A 378 -5.46 -2.62 20.46
N LEU A 379 -5.95 -1.42 20.79
CA LEU A 379 -6.16 -0.35 19.81
C LEU A 379 -4.82 0.28 19.42
N GLY A 380 -4.31 -0.07 18.24
CA GLY A 380 -2.96 0.28 17.76
C GLY A 380 -2.82 1.65 17.07
N ASN A 381 -3.75 2.57 17.28
CA ASN A 381 -3.67 3.93 16.71
C ASN A 381 -3.53 4.97 17.84
N SER A 382 -3.25 6.22 17.46
CA SER A 382 -3.16 7.33 18.42
C SER A 382 -4.52 7.79 18.92
N TYR A 383 -5.62 7.36 18.28
CA TYR A 383 -6.98 7.77 18.62
C TYR A 383 -7.52 7.05 19.83
N LEU A 384 -8.24 7.77 20.68
CA LEU A 384 -8.80 7.28 21.92
C LEU A 384 -10.32 7.26 21.82
N PRO A 385 -10.98 6.11 22.06
CA PRO A 385 -12.42 5.98 21.90
C PRO A 385 -13.15 6.71 23.03
N VAL A 386 -13.89 7.76 22.69
CA VAL A 386 -14.61 8.59 23.65
C VAL A 386 -16.00 8.93 23.12
N ALA A 387 -17.00 9.02 24.00
CA ALA A 387 -18.32 9.48 23.63
C ALA A 387 -18.28 10.95 23.17
N PHE A 388 -19.07 11.26 22.14
CA PHE A 388 -19.22 12.64 21.69
C PHE A 388 -20.25 13.39 22.57
N GLU A 389 -19.97 14.58 23.08
CA GLU A 389 -18.77 15.40 22.91
C GLU A 389 -17.93 15.44 24.20
N PRO A 390 -16.63 15.09 24.18
CA PRO A 390 -15.78 15.15 25.36
C PRO A 390 -15.61 16.60 25.84
N ARG A 391 -15.77 16.80 27.15
CA ARG A 391 -15.64 18.12 27.80
C ARG A 391 -14.52 18.18 28.81
N ARG A 392 -14.03 17.04 29.28
CA ARG A 392 -12.93 16.98 30.25
C ARG A 392 -12.30 15.60 30.26
N VAL A 393 -10.97 15.53 30.32
CA VAL A 393 -10.26 14.32 30.76
C VAL A 393 -10.18 14.36 32.28
N ILE A 394 -10.75 13.33 32.94
CA ILE A 394 -10.77 13.23 34.41
C ILE A 394 -9.47 12.59 34.91
N ASP A 395 -9.03 11.52 34.24
CA ASP A 395 -7.78 10.82 34.49
C ASP A 395 -7.19 10.40 33.14
N ASP A 396 -5.94 10.77 32.88
CA ASP A 396 -5.23 10.46 31.63
C ASP A 396 -4.45 9.13 31.71
N GLY A 397 -4.46 8.47 32.88
CA GLY A 397 -3.74 7.22 33.09
C GLY A 397 -2.22 7.37 33.08
N GLY A 398 -1.71 8.58 33.28
CA GLY A 398 -0.29 8.92 33.17
C GLY A 398 0.21 9.04 31.74
N VAL A 399 -0.69 9.18 30.77
CA VAL A 399 -0.39 9.31 29.34
C VAL A 399 -0.84 10.70 28.90
N ALA A 400 0.09 11.55 28.47
CA ALA A 400 -0.27 12.87 27.97
C ALA A 400 -1.21 12.76 26.77
N LEU A 401 -2.33 13.48 26.81
CA LEU A 401 -3.40 13.45 25.80
C LEU A 401 -3.57 14.83 25.15
N GLU A 402 -4.08 14.82 23.93
CA GLU A 402 -4.41 16.02 23.17
C GLU A 402 -5.80 15.88 22.53
N TYR A 403 -6.43 17.00 22.25
CA TYR A 403 -7.81 17.08 21.80
C TYR A 403 -7.95 18.10 20.67
N GLU A 404 -8.73 17.74 19.64
CA GLU A 404 -9.11 18.63 18.54
C GLU A 404 -10.64 18.82 18.56
N THR A 405 -11.07 20.08 18.53
CA THR A 405 -12.45 20.47 18.86
C THR A 405 -13.44 20.21 17.74
N ALA A 406 -13.07 20.49 16.49
CA ALA A 406 -14.00 20.37 15.37
C ALA A 406 -14.37 18.91 15.09
N SER A 407 -13.38 18.02 15.14
CA SER A 407 -13.55 16.59 14.94
C SER A 407 -14.01 15.84 16.20
N GLY A 408 -13.82 16.46 17.38
CA GLY A 408 -14.07 15.85 18.68
C GLY A 408 -13.13 14.68 18.98
N SER A 409 -11.90 14.72 18.45
CA SER A 409 -10.94 13.61 18.53
C SER A 409 -10.02 13.76 19.73
N LEU A 410 -9.99 12.74 20.58
CA LEU A 410 -9.00 12.62 21.66
C LEU A 410 -7.87 11.70 21.19
N ILE A 411 -6.62 12.13 21.34
CA ILE A 411 -5.44 11.38 20.91
C ILE A 411 -4.37 11.32 22.00
N LYS A 412 -3.44 10.37 21.90
CA LYS A 412 -2.18 10.41 22.65
C LYS A 412 -1.33 11.58 22.13
N ALA A 413 -0.74 12.34 23.06
CA ALA A 413 0.27 13.33 22.72
C ALA A 413 1.46 12.68 22.01
N ARG A 414 2.19 13.44 21.19
CA ARG A 414 3.25 12.90 20.32
C ARG A 414 4.25 12.01 21.06
N SER A 415 4.79 12.45 22.20
CA SER A 415 5.76 11.66 22.99
C SER A 415 5.15 10.35 23.52
N ALA A 416 3.89 10.39 23.95
CA ALA A 416 3.15 9.26 24.44
C ALA A 416 2.70 8.29 23.33
N ALA A 417 2.48 8.79 22.12
CA ALA A 417 2.23 7.96 20.94
C ALA A 417 3.48 7.19 20.50
N LEU A 418 4.67 7.79 20.64
CA LEU A 418 5.95 7.22 20.21
C LEU A 418 6.59 6.27 21.25
N SER A 419 6.29 6.44 22.53
CA SER A 419 6.99 5.70 23.60
C SER A 419 6.11 5.38 24.81
N GLY A 420 4.84 5.74 24.75
CA GLY A 420 3.88 5.48 25.82
C GLY A 420 3.30 4.07 25.75
N PRO A 421 2.54 3.68 26.78
CA PRO A 421 1.96 2.35 26.87
C PRO A 421 0.91 2.10 25.77
N SER A 422 0.94 0.90 25.21
CA SER A 422 -0.10 0.40 24.30
C SER A 422 -1.39 0.00 25.03
N ARG A 423 -1.29 -0.31 26.33
CA ARG A 423 -2.39 -0.64 27.22
C ARG A 423 -2.38 0.29 28.42
N PHE A 424 -3.43 1.06 28.57
CA PHE A 424 -3.65 1.95 29.71
C PHE A 424 -5.15 2.21 29.86
N THR A 425 -5.51 2.78 31.00
CA THR A 425 -6.90 3.14 31.32
C THR A 425 -6.96 4.64 31.55
N TYR A 426 -7.97 5.29 31.00
CA TYR A 426 -8.23 6.72 31.18
C TYR A 426 -9.72 6.93 31.40
N SER A 427 -10.09 8.07 31.97
CA SER A 427 -11.49 8.45 32.17
C SER A 427 -11.77 9.85 31.66
N ALA A 428 -12.94 10.02 31.07
CA ALA A 428 -13.35 11.29 30.46
C ALA A 428 -14.83 11.56 30.73
N GLU A 429 -15.15 12.85 30.81
CA GLU A 429 -16.50 13.37 30.87
C GLU A 429 -16.91 13.85 29.49
N SER A 430 -18.07 13.42 29.01
CA SER A 430 -18.64 13.87 27.75
C SER A 430 -20.05 14.41 27.96
N VAL A 431 -20.44 15.41 27.18
CA VAL A 431 -21.81 15.92 27.11
C VAL A 431 -22.44 15.41 25.83
N VAL A 432 -23.41 14.51 25.98
CA VAL A 432 -24.11 13.90 24.84
C VAL A 432 -25.19 14.86 24.37
N PRO A 433 -25.35 15.11 23.05
CA PRO A 433 -26.43 15.96 22.57
C PRO A 433 -27.80 15.40 22.97
N ALA A 434 -28.74 16.27 23.36
CA ALA A 434 -30.10 15.90 23.69
C ALA A 434 -30.94 15.59 22.43
N ILE A 435 -30.64 14.49 21.74
CA ILE A 435 -31.36 14.04 20.53
C ILE A 435 -32.63 13.25 20.92
N ALA A 436 -33.39 13.75 21.89
CA ALA A 436 -34.47 13.00 22.53
C ALA A 436 -35.75 12.93 21.69
N ASP A 437 -35.88 13.72 20.62
CA ASP A 437 -37.09 13.80 19.82
C ASP A 437 -36.80 13.90 18.31
N PRO A 438 -37.03 12.82 17.53
CA PRO A 438 -36.91 12.85 16.07
C PRO A 438 -37.79 13.92 15.41
N ASP A 439 -38.94 14.26 15.98
CA ASP A 439 -39.82 15.29 15.44
C ASP A 439 -39.28 16.69 15.68
N ARG A 440 -38.48 16.90 16.73
CA ARG A 440 -37.71 18.14 16.86
C ARG A 440 -36.72 18.30 15.72
N LEU A 441 -35.95 17.26 15.39
CA LEU A 441 -34.98 17.31 14.27
C LEU A 441 -35.66 17.60 12.93
N ARG A 442 -36.81 16.98 12.67
CA ARG A 442 -37.59 17.21 11.44
C ARG A 442 -38.13 18.63 11.32
N ASN A 443 -38.35 19.29 12.47
CA ASN A 443 -38.92 20.63 12.55
C ASN A 443 -37.86 21.70 12.90
N VAL A 444 -36.56 21.36 12.86
CA VAL A 444 -35.49 22.34 13.05
C VAL A 444 -35.58 23.37 11.93
N ASP A 445 -35.66 24.64 12.33
CA ASP A 445 -35.64 25.75 11.39
C ASP A 445 -34.24 25.92 10.80
N THR A 446 -34.08 25.54 9.54
CA THR A 446 -32.84 25.69 8.78
C THR A 446 -32.79 27.02 8.01
N SER A 447 -33.78 27.91 8.16
CA SER A 447 -33.84 29.18 7.42
C SER A 447 -32.71 30.15 7.76
N ALA A 448 -32.08 29.96 8.93
CA ALA A 448 -30.91 30.71 9.37
C ALA A 448 -29.59 30.18 8.77
N LEU A 449 -29.60 29.00 8.13
CA LEU A 449 -28.42 28.45 7.47
C LEU A 449 -28.27 29.10 6.09
N ASP A 450 -27.04 29.48 5.77
CA ASP A 450 -26.71 30.06 4.48
C ASP A 450 -27.02 29.11 3.32
N ALA A 451 -27.54 29.65 2.21
CA ALA A 451 -28.00 28.85 1.08
C ALA A 451 -26.84 28.17 0.35
N ASP A 452 -25.69 28.82 0.27
CA ASP A 452 -24.50 28.27 -0.37
C ASP A 452 -23.85 27.21 0.53
N PHE A 453 -23.87 27.42 1.85
CA PHE A 453 -23.48 26.40 2.85
C PHE A 453 -24.32 25.12 2.71
N LEU A 454 -25.65 25.25 2.62
CA LEU A 454 -26.53 24.10 2.43
C LEU A 454 -26.30 23.43 1.08
N ALA A 455 -26.16 24.21 0.00
CA ALA A 455 -25.92 23.68 -1.34
C ALA A 455 -24.63 22.84 -1.38
N PHE A 456 -23.54 23.35 -0.81
CA PHE A 456 -22.26 22.64 -0.77
C PHE A 456 -22.36 21.31 0.02
N ASN A 457 -22.94 21.34 1.22
CA ASN A 457 -22.96 20.18 2.11
C ASN A 457 -24.06 19.15 1.78
N THR A 458 -25.02 19.50 0.93
CA THR A 458 -26.10 18.59 0.50
C THR A 458 -26.02 18.20 -0.98
N GLN A 459 -25.04 18.76 -1.72
CA GLN A 459 -24.82 18.42 -3.11
C GLN A 459 -24.32 16.98 -3.23
N LEU A 460 -25.20 16.12 -3.75
CA LEU A 460 -24.81 14.79 -4.19
C LEU A 460 -23.98 14.87 -5.48
N PRO A 461 -22.96 14.00 -5.63
CA PRO A 461 -22.29 13.76 -6.90
C PRO A 461 -23.28 13.47 -8.04
N ASP A 462 -22.95 13.90 -9.27
CA ASP A 462 -23.87 13.83 -10.41
C ASP A 462 -24.29 12.40 -10.77
N ASP A 463 -23.45 11.41 -10.49
CA ASP A 463 -23.72 9.98 -10.64
C ASP A 463 -24.59 9.42 -9.50
N ALA A 464 -24.44 9.91 -8.27
CA ALA A 464 -25.27 9.53 -7.13
C ALA A 464 -26.72 10.06 -7.26
N ARG A 465 -26.93 11.19 -7.94
CA ARG A 465 -28.27 11.74 -8.21
C ARG A 465 -29.17 10.80 -9.02
N GLN A 466 -28.60 9.90 -9.82
CA GLN A 466 -29.38 8.93 -10.62
C GLN A 466 -29.93 7.76 -9.78
N VAL A 467 -29.44 7.58 -8.55
CA VAL A 467 -29.85 6.46 -7.67
C VAL A 467 -30.88 6.91 -6.62
N VAL A 468 -30.95 8.21 -6.32
CA VAL A 468 -31.78 8.78 -5.25
C VAL A 468 -33.11 9.39 -5.77
N LEU A 469 -33.26 9.56 -7.08
CA LEU A 469 -34.50 9.97 -7.77
C LEU A 469 -35.07 8.80 -8.58
#